data_AF-A0A971JLG7-F1
#
_entry.id   AF-A0A971JLG7-F1
#
_cell.length_a   1.000
_cell.length_b   1.000
_cell.length_c   1.000
_cell.angle_alpha   90.00
_cell.angle_beta   90.00
_cell.angle_gamma   90.00
#
_symmetry.space_group_name_H-M   'P 1'
#
loop_
_entity.id
_entity.type
_entity.pdbx_description
1 polymer ?
#
loop_
_entity_poly.entity_id
_entity_poly.type
_entity_poly.pdbx_seq_one_letter_code
_entity_poly.pdbx_strand_id
1 'polypeptide(L)'
;MRTGRSGYIFVETVVAMAVLSASAIVIQSALRQGMLTHRQAQDYTIARFLVQQVAGEQALLFQQPEGSGSGQFDPPYEDYRYEWELEKVDIPLPEGVESLPPPLRQEFEDRFVDYMGKLTVRITWQRGGMEMEALGETLLRPDLLWLPKEER
;
A
#
# COMPACT_ATOMS: atom_id res chain seq x y z
N MET A 1 -53.99 -47.91 19.58
CA MET A 1 -53.80 -46.53 19.10
C MET A 1 -52.33 -46.17 19.21
N ARG A 2 -51.64 -45.91 18.09
CA ARG A 2 -50.20 -45.65 18.02
C ARG A 2 -49.92 -44.43 17.13
N THR A 3 -50.69 -43.35 17.34
CA THR A 3 -50.72 -42.15 16.49
C THR A 3 -49.69 -41.08 16.88
N GLY A 4 -49.01 -41.20 18.03
CA GLY A 4 -48.04 -40.19 18.49
C GLY A 4 -46.66 -40.21 17.81
N ARG A 5 -46.25 -41.34 17.21
CA ARG A 5 -44.90 -41.46 16.60
C ARG A 5 -44.76 -40.75 15.25
N SER A 6 -45.77 -40.82 14.38
CA SER A 6 -45.69 -40.18 13.05
C SER A 6 -45.72 -38.64 13.14
N GLY A 7 -46.49 -38.07 14.07
CA GLY A 7 -46.51 -36.61 14.27
C GLY A 7 -45.18 -36.07 14.80
N TYR A 8 -44.55 -36.80 15.71
CA TYR A 8 -43.23 -36.46 16.25
C TYR A 8 -42.14 -36.51 15.16
N ILE A 9 -42.10 -37.57 14.35
CA ILE A 9 -41.12 -37.71 13.25
C ILE A 9 -41.29 -36.59 12.21
N PHE A 10 -42.52 -36.19 11.88
CA PHE A 10 -42.77 -35.10 10.94
C PHE A 10 -42.30 -33.75 11.48
N VAL A 11 -42.55 -33.46 12.76
CA VAL A 11 -42.06 -32.23 13.39
C VAL A 11 -40.53 -32.22 13.42
N GLU A 12 -39.90 -33.34 13.77
CA GLU A 12 -38.46 -33.47 13.83
C GLU A 12 -37.79 -33.25 12.46
N THR A 13 -38.33 -33.81 11.38
CA THR A 13 -37.79 -33.60 10.03
C THR A 13 -37.98 -32.16 9.54
N VAL A 14 -39.11 -31.53 9.84
CA VAL A 14 -39.33 -30.11 9.51
C VAL A 14 -38.37 -29.21 10.27
N VAL A 15 -38.17 -29.45 11.57
CA VAL A 15 -37.20 -28.70 12.38
C VAL A 15 -35.78 -28.93 11.88
N ALA A 16 -35.40 -30.18 11.57
CA ALA A 16 -34.09 -30.50 11.02
C ALA A 16 -33.84 -29.78 9.68
N MET A 17 -34.83 -29.77 8.77
CA MET A 17 -34.74 -29.03 7.51
C MET A 17 -34.63 -27.52 7.72
N ALA A 18 -35.37 -26.94 8.68
CA ALA A 18 -35.30 -25.53 8.99
C ALA A 18 -33.90 -25.14 9.52
N VAL A 19 -33.35 -25.93 10.44
CA VAL A 19 -31.99 -25.73 10.96
C VAL A 19 -30.94 -25.89 9.88
N LEU A 20 -31.09 -26.90 9.00
CA LEU A 20 -30.16 -27.14 7.90
C LEU A 20 -30.19 -25.98 6.88
N SER A 21 -31.38 -25.48 6.57
CA SER A 21 -31.54 -24.31 5.68
C SER A 21 -30.91 -23.05 6.28
N ALA A 22 -31.16 -22.77 7.56
CA ALA A 22 -30.53 -21.63 8.24
C ALA A 22 -29.00 -21.76 8.26
N SER A 23 -28.48 -22.96 8.52
CA SER A 23 -27.05 -23.23 8.54
C SER A 23 -26.41 -23.02 7.16
N ALA A 24 -27.08 -23.47 6.09
CA ALA A 24 -26.60 -23.29 4.72
C ALA A 24 -26.47 -21.81 4.34
N ILE A 25 -27.42 -20.96 4.76
CA ILE A 25 -27.38 -19.51 4.52
C ILE A 25 -26.17 -18.87 5.22
N VAL A 26 -25.94 -19.24 6.48
CA VAL A 26 -24.79 -18.73 7.25
C VAL A 26 -23.47 -19.13 6.60
N ILE A 27 -23.33 -20.40 6.21
CA ILE A 27 -22.13 -20.90 5.54
C ILE A 27 -21.90 -20.17 4.20
N GLN A 28 -22.95 -20.02 3.38
CA GLN A 28 -22.83 -19.34 2.10
C GLN A 28 -22.43 -17.86 2.27
N SER A 29 -22.96 -17.18 3.28
CA SER A 29 -22.59 -15.81 3.59
C SER A 29 -21.13 -15.70 4.01
N ALA A 30 -20.67 -16.58 4.91
CA ALA A 30 -19.27 -16.63 5.34
C ALA A 30 -18.31 -16.89 4.17
N LEU A 31 -18.64 -17.82 3.26
CA LEU A 31 -17.85 -18.09 2.07
C LEU A 31 -17.77 -16.87 1.15
N ARG A 32 -18.88 -16.18 0.93
CA ARG A 32 -18.92 -14.96 0.11
C ARG A 32 -18.03 -13.88 0.70
N GLN A 33 -18.13 -13.65 2.01
CA GLN A 33 -17.31 -12.67 2.72
C GLN A 33 -15.82 -13.03 2.59
N GLY A 34 -15.47 -14.30 2.81
CA GLY A 34 -14.09 -14.78 2.64
C GLY A 34 -13.53 -14.53 1.25
N MET A 35 -14.32 -14.82 0.20
CA MET A 35 -13.90 -14.53 -1.18
C MET A 35 -13.70 -13.03 -1.46
N LEU A 36 -14.58 -12.17 -0.94
CA LEU A 36 -14.48 -10.72 -1.12
C LEU A 36 -13.23 -10.17 -0.43
N THR A 37 -12.99 -10.58 0.82
CA THR A 37 -11.79 -10.20 1.58
C THR A 37 -10.52 -10.70 0.91
N HIS A 38 -10.50 -11.96 0.43
CA HIS A 38 -9.34 -12.50 -0.25
C HIS A 38 -8.98 -11.70 -1.51
N ARG A 39 -9.97 -11.42 -2.36
CA ARG A 39 -9.75 -10.57 -3.55
C ARG A 39 -9.29 -9.16 -3.16
N GLN A 40 -9.78 -8.58 -2.07
CA GLN A 40 -9.36 -7.24 -1.64
C GLN A 40 -7.91 -7.24 -1.17
N ALA A 41 -7.50 -8.28 -0.44
CA ALA A 41 -6.12 -8.48 -0.04
C ALA A 41 -5.21 -8.67 -1.26
N GLN A 42 -5.66 -9.39 -2.28
CA GLN A 42 -4.94 -9.58 -3.53
C GLN A 42 -4.70 -8.25 -4.26
N ASP A 43 -5.74 -7.44 -4.48
CA ASP A 43 -5.60 -6.14 -5.14
C ASP A 43 -4.63 -5.23 -4.38
N TYR A 44 -4.75 -5.18 -3.05
CA TYR A 44 -3.86 -4.36 -2.24
C TYR A 44 -2.41 -4.85 -2.29
N THR A 45 -2.22 -6.17 -2.34
CA THR A 45 -0.89 -6.78 -2.50
C THR A 45 -0.29 -6.42 -3.86
N ILE A 46 -1.07 -6.49 -4.94
CA ILE A 46 -0.64 -6.09 -6.28
C ILE A 46 -0.29 -4.60 -6.29
N ALA A 47 -1.18 -3.74 -5.80
CA ALA A 47 -0.92 -2.29 -5.70
C ALA A 47 0.37 -2.01 -4.92
N ARG A 48 0.63 -2.74 -3.83
CA ARG A 48 1.88 -2.59 -3.07
C ARG A 48 3.11 -3.01 -3.87
N PHE A 49 3.03 -4.07 -4.67
CA PHE A 49 4.12 -4.43 -5.57
C PHE A 49 4.35 -3.36 -6.64
N LEU A 50 3.28 -2.80 -7.21
CA LEU A 50 3.36 -1.73 -8.20
C LEU A 50 3.97 -0.44 -7.62
N VAL A 51 3.63 -0.09 -6.38
CA VAL A 51 4.30 0.99 -5.64
C VAL A 51 5.82 0.77 -5.61
N GLN A 52 6.25 -0.44 -5.22
CA GLN A 52 7.67 -0.76 -5.12
C GLN A 52 8.35 -0.76 -6.48
N GLN A 53 7.66 -1.20 -7.53
CA GLN A 53 8.16 -1.17 -8.90
C GLN A 53 8.42 0.27 -9.34
N VAL A 54 7.43 1.16 -9.24
CA VAL A 54 7.58 2.58 -9.63
C VAL A 54 8.67 3.24 -8.78
N ALA A 55 8.67 3.01 -7.46
CA ALA A 55 9.71 3.55 -6.59
C ALA A 55 11.11 3.07 -6.99
N GLY A 56 11.25 1.80 -7.36
CA GLY A 56 12.51 1.22 -7.84
C GLY A 56 12.94 1.79 -9.20
N GLU A 57 12.01 1.95 -10.14
CA GLU A 57 12.27 2.57 -11.44
C GLU A 57 12.77 4.01 -11.29
N GLN A 58 12.11 4.80 -10.42
CA GLN A 58 12.54 6.18 -10.16
C GLN A 58 13.91 6.19 -9.43
N ALA A 59 14.16 5.28 -8.48
CA ALA A 59 15.44 5.19 -7.78
C ALA A 59 16.62 4.81 -8.69
N LEU A 60 16.38 4.12 -9.82
CA LEU A 60 17.41 3.75 -10.79
C LEU A 60 17.81 4.93 -11.71
N LEU A 61 16.99 5.97 -11.81
CA LEU A 61 17.30 7.14 -12.62
C LEU A 61 18.31 8.01 -11.86
N PHE A 62 19.56 8.00 -12.34
CA PHE A 62 20.71 8.64 -11.70
C PHE A 62 20.59 10.17 -11.55
N GLN A 63 19.69 10.82 -12.30
CA GLN A 63 19.42 12.26 -12.22
C GLN A 63 17.92 12.49 -12.41
N GLN A 64 17.20 12.68 -11.32
CA GLN A 64 15.81 13.10 -11.38
C GLN A 64 15.72 14.59 -11.04
N PRO A 65 15.21 15.43 -11.95
CA PRO A 65 14.76 16.75 -11.54
C PRO A 65 13.58 16.57 -10.58
N GLU A 66 13.46 17.47 -9.59
CA GLU A 66 12.25 17.57 -8.78
C GLU A 66 11.02 17.69 -9.69
N GLY A 67 9.95 16.98 -9.34
CA GLY A 67 8.77 16.95 -10.18
C GLY A 67 7.79 15.85 -9.85
N SER A 68 6.73 15.81 -10.63
CA SER A 68 5.65 14.85 -10.52
C SER A 68 5.37 14.20 -11.87
N GLY A 69 4.98 12.94 -11.86
CA GLY A 69 4.54 12.23 -13.06
C GLY A 69 3.36 11.32 -12.77
N SER A 70 2.61 10.99 -13.82
CA SER A 70 1.47 10.09 -13.73
C SER A 70 1.39 9.19 -14.95
N GLY A 71 0.83 8.00 -14.78
CA GLY A 71 0.62 7.08 -15.89
C GLY A 71 -0.33 5.95 -15.56
N GLN A 72 -0.45 5.04 -16.53
CA GLN A 72 -1.21 3.81 -16.42
C GLN A 72 -0.26 2.64 -16.66
N PHE A 73 -0.51 1.52 -15.99
CA PHE A 73 0.31 0.33 -16.21
C PHE A 73 -0.11 -0.42 -17.47
N ASP A 74 0.85 -1.13 -18.05
CA ASP A 74 0.63 -2.07 -19.13
C ASP A 74 -0.14 -3.32 -18.65
N PRO A 75 -0.73 -4.11 -19.57
CA PRO A 75 -1.36 -5.38 -19.25
C PRO A 75 -0.42 -6.30 -18.43
N PRO A 76 -0.88 -6.93 -17.34
CA PRO A 76 -2.28 -7.14 -16.94
C PRO A 76 -2.80 -6.17 -15.85
N TYR A 77 -2.22 -4.97 -15.72
CA TYR A 77 -2.53 -4.03 -14.63
C TYR A 77 -3.22 -2.75 -15.10
N GLU A 78 -3.98 -2.81 -16.20
CA GLU A 78 -4.62 -1.63 -16.80
C GLU A 78 -5.60 -0.93 -15.86
N ASP A 79 -6.16 -1.67 -14.88
CA ASP A 79 -7.06 -1.12 -13.87
C ASP A 79 -6.36 -0.22 -12.84
N TYR A 80 -5.03 -0.23 -12.80
CA TYR A 80 -4.21 0.54 -11.87
C TYR A 80 -3.61 1.75 -12.58
N ARG A 81 -3.57 2.86 -11.85
CA ARG A 81 -2.89 4.10 -12.25
C ARG A 81 -1.87 4.47 -11.21
N TYR A 82 -0.81 5.14 -11.64
CA TYR A 82 0.22 5.62 -10.73
C TYR A 82 0.41 7.12 -10.86
N GLU A 83 0.76 7.72 -9.74
CA GLU A 83 1.25 9.07 -9.61
C GLU A 83 2.51 9.00 -8.74
N TRP A 84 3.51 9.79 -9.08
CA TRP A 84 4.70 9.94 -8.25
C TRP A 84 5.06 11.41 -8.13
N GLU A 85 5.67 11.76 -7.00
CA GLU A 85 6.11 13.09 -6.65
C GLU A 85 7.47 12.98 -5.94
N LEU A 86 8.46 13.72 -6.42
CA LEU A 86 9.78 13.81 -5.83
C LEU A 86 10.00 15.24 -5.32
N GLU A 87 10.10 15.36 -4.01
CA GLU A 87 10.31 16.64 -3.30
C GLU A 87 11.61 16.62 -2.49
N LYS A 88 12.23 17.78 -2.30
CA LYS A 88 13.33 17.96 -1.37
C LYS A 88 12.79 18.16 0.05
N VAL A 89 13.35 17.42 1.01
CA VAL A 89 13.03 17.53 2.43
C VAL A 89 14.30 17.87 3.20
N ASP A 90 14.24 18.95 3.97
CA ASP A 90 15.36 19.39 4.80
C ASP A 90 15.54 18.48 6.03
N ILE A 91 16.79 18.15 6.33
CA ILE A 91 17.19 17.31 7.46
C ILE A 91 17.75 18.21 8.56
N PRO A 92 17.17 18.20 9.77
CA PRO A 92 17.74 18.95 10.88
C PRO A 92 19.10 18.37 11.28
N LEU A 93 19.98 19.25 11.77
CA LEU A 93 21.27 18.81 12.31
C LEU A 93 21.05 17.83 13.48
N PRO A 94 21.79 16.71 13.54
CA PRO A 94 21.69 15.78 14.67
C PRO A 94 22.06 16.46 15.99
N GLU A 95 21.32 16.16 17.05
CA GLU A 95 21.67 16.61 18.39
C GLU A 95 23.03 16.02 18.81
N GLY A 96 23.89 16.84 19.44
CA GLY A 96 25.18 16.37 19.97
C GLY A 96 26.39 16.52 19.05
N VAL A 97 26.25 17.09 17.84
CA VAL A 97 27.40 17.45 16.96
C VAL A 97 28.37 18.41 17.67
N GLU A 98 27.86 19.28 18.53
CA GLU A 98 28.66 20.21 19.34
C GLU A 98 29.55 19.51 20.38
N SER A 99 29.22 18.27 20.76
CA SER A 99 29.99 17.46 21.71
C SER A 99 31.15 16.71 21.06
N LEU A 100 31.21 16.68 19.72
CA LEU A 100 32.28 16.01 18.98
C LEU A 100 33.61 16.76 19.16
N PRO A 101 34.74 16.03 19.25
CA PRO A 101 36.07 16.63 19.18
C PRO A 101 36.23 17.50 17.92
N PRO A 102 36.99 18.62 17.97
CA PRO A 102 37.14 19.55 16.85
C PRO A 102 37.45 18.91 15.48
N PRO A 103 38.39 17.93 15.36
CA PRO A 103 38.67 17.32 14.06
C PRO A 103 37.50 16.49 13.50
N LEU A 104 36.70 15.86 14.36
CA LEU A 104 35.55 15.05 13.95
C LEU A 104 34.33 15.92 13.62
N ARG A 105 34.19 17.07 14.30
CA ARG A 105 33.14 18.04 14.00
C ARG A 105 33.35 18.68 12.63
N GLN A 106 34.58 19.07 12.33
CA GLN A 106 34.91 19.67 11.04
C GLN A 106 34.69 18.68 9.89
N GLU A 107 35.09 17.41 10.06
CA GLU A 107 34.79 16.35 9.09
C GLU A 107 33.29 16.10 8.91
N PHE A 108 32.50 16.22 9.99
CA PHE A 108 31.05 16.08 9.93
C PHE A 108 30.41 17.24 9.17
N GLU A 109 30.76 18.48 9.51
CA GLU A 109 30.25 19.69 8.84
C GLU A 109 30.60 19.71 7.35
N ASP A 110 31.82 19.30 6.97
CA ASP A 110 32.26 19.24 5.57
C ASP A 110 31.51 18.19 4.73
N ARG A 111 30.94 17.18 5.37
CA ARG A 111 30.27 16.03 4.70
C ARG A 111 28.76 16.01 4.91
N PHE A 112 28.23 16.85 5.79
CA PHE A 112 26.81 16.88 6.10
C PHE A 112 26.04 17.47 4.92
N VAL A 113 25.00 16.76 4.50
CA VAL A 113 24.04 17.25 3.53
C VAL A 113 22.74 17.43 4.27
N ASP A 114 22.23 18.65 4.27
CA ASP A 114 21.07 19.11 5.02
C ASP A 114 19.74 18.80 4.32
N TYR A 115 19.72 17.94 3.31
CA TYR A 115 18.52 17.59 2.57
C TYR A 115 18.53 16.14 2.08
N MET A 116 17.33 15.56 1.93
CA MET A 116 17.08 14.27 1.27
C MET A 116 15.98 14.43 0.23
N GLY A 117 15.94 13.54 -0.75
CA GLY A 117 14.77 13.42 -1.64
C GLY A 117 13.70 12.59 -0.97
N LYS A 118 12.46 13.02 -1.01
CA LYS A 118 11.31 12.21 -0.64
C LYS A 118 10.53 11.88 -1.90
N LEU A 119 10.48 10.59 -2.21
CA LEU A 119 9.68 10.06 -3.29
C LEU A 119 8.37 9.52 -2.71
N THR A 120 7.27 10.14 -3.10
CA THR A 120 5.92 9.70 -2.80
C THR A 120 5.35 9.03 -4.05
N VAL A 121 4.89 7.79 -3.91
CA VAL A 121 4.22 7.04 -4.99
C VAL A 121 2.82 6.69 -4.53
N ARG A 122 1.82 7.08 -5.34
CA ARG A 122 0.41 6.75 -5.14
C ARG A 122 -0.05 5.86 -6.28
N ILE A 123 -0.63 4.71 -5.94
CA ILE A 123 -1.32 3.84 -6.87
C ILE A 123 -2.82 3.91 -6.60
N THR A 124 -3.62 4.18 -7.62
CA THR A 124 -5.08 4.24 -7.52
C THR A 124 -5.74 3.19 -8.41
N TRP A 125 -6.86 2.63 -7.94
CA TRP A 125 -7.69 1.70 -8.71
C TRP A 125 -9.15 1.77 -8.26
N GLN A 126 -10.06 1.22 -9.07
CA GLN A 126 -11.50 1.23 -8.80
C GLN A 126 -11.98 -0.16 -8.40
N ARG A 127 -12.76 -0.25 -7.32
CA ARG A 127 -13.38 -1.51 -6.89
C ARG A 127 -14.77 -1.31 -6.34
N GLY A 128 -15.75 -1.97 -6.96
CA GLY A 128 -17.15 -1.90 -6.52
C GLY A 128 -17.73 -0.49 -6.53
N GLY A 129 -17.23 0.38 -7.41
CA GLY A 129 -17.61 1.80 -7.49
C GLY A 129 -16.94 2.70 -6.44
N MET A 130 -15.99 2.16 -5.65
CA MET A 130 -15.17 2.93 -4.74
C MET A 130 -13.75 3.07 -5.29
N GLU A 131 -13.20 4.26 -5.19
CA GLU A 131 -11.80 4.51 -5.45
C GLU A 131 -10.96 4.02 -4.27
N MET A 132 -9.92 3.26 -4.57
CA MET A 132 -8.99 2.71 -3.62
C MET A 132 -7.61 3.29 -3.91
N GLU A 133 -6.81 3.48 -2.87
CA GLU A 133 -5.43 3.92 -3.01
C GLU A 133 -4.45 3.08 -2.19
N ALA A 134 -3.21 3.03 -2.66
CA ALA A 134 -2.06 2.55 -1.92
C ALA A 134 -0.93 3.58 -2.05
N LEU A 135 -0.43 4.02 -0.90
CA LEU A 135 0.63 5.03 -0.81
C LEU A 135 1.93 4.38 -0.33
N GLY A 136 3.03 4.75 -0.97
CA GLY A 136 4.38 4.41 -0.55
C GLY A 136 5.26 5.65 -0.56
N GLU A 137 6.02 5.82 0.51
CA GLU A 137 7.00 6.89 0.62
C GLU A 137 8.37 6.25 0.82
N THR A 138 9.38 6.79 0.15
CA THR A 138 10.77 6.41 0.37
C THR A 138 11.66 7.64 0.34
N LEU A 139 12.75 7.56 1.11
CA LEU A 139 13.78 8.59 1.10
C LEU A 139 14.88 8.17 0.12
N LEU A 140 15.26 9.10 -0.75
CA LEU A 140 16.34 8.98 -1.70
C LEU A 140 17.54 9.76 -1.19
N ARG A 141 18.72 9.22 -1.50
CA ARG A 141 19.97 9.87 -1.11
C ARG A 141 20.12 11.21 -1.83
N PRO A 142 20.81 12.19 -1.21
CA PRO A 142 20.92 13.55 -1.75
C PRO A 142 21.64 13.61 -3.10
N ASP A 143 22.50 12.63 -3.39
CA ASP A 143 23.28 12.52 -4.63
C ASP A 143 22.46 12.14 -5.87
N LEU A 144 21.22 11.69 -5.69
CA LEU A 144 20.31 11.32 -6.78
C LEU A 144 19.36 12.47 -7.19
N LEU A 145 19.23 13.49 -6.35
CA LEU A 145 18.48 14.71 -6.65
C LEU A 145 19.33 15.64 -7.52
N TRP A 146 18.85 15.94 -8.72
CA TRP A 146 19.47 16.96 -9.57
C TRP A 146 18.85 18.32 -9.26
N LEU A 147 19.63 19.20 -8.62
CA LEU A 147 19.28 20.61 -8.42
C LEU A 147 19.88 21.44 -9.56
N PRO A 148 19.10 22.29 -10.24
CA PRO A 148 19.64 23.29 -11.16
C PRO A 148 20.67 24.17 -10.43
N LYS A 149 21.78 24.49 -11.09
CA LYS A 149 22.95 25.19 -10.50
C LYS A 149 22.68 26.58 -9.89
N GLU A 150 21.47 27.11 -10.00
CA GLU A 150 21.12 28.45 -9.53
C GLU A 150 20.69 28.50 -8.05
N GLU A 151 20.45 27.35 -7.40
CA GLU A 151 19.99 27.25 -6.00
C GLU A 151 21.01 26.59 -5.05
N ARG A 152 22.30 26.61 -5.40
CA ARG A 152 23.37 26.02 -4.59
C ARG A 152 24.09 27.03 -3.71
#